data_AF-A0A352CT88-F1
#
_entry.id   AF-A0A352CT88-F1
#
_cell.length_a   1.000
_cell.length_b   1.000
_cell.length_c   1.000
_cell.angle_alpha   90.00
_cell.angle_beta   90.00
_cell.angle_gamma   90.00
#
_symmetry.space_group_name_H-M   'P 1'
#
loop_
_entity.id
_entity.type
_entity.pdbx_description
1 polymer ?
#
loop_
_entity_poly.entity_id
_entity_poly.type
_entity_poly.pdbx_seq_one_letter_code
_entity_poly.pdbx_strand_id
1 'polypeptide(L)'
;MPIVRYVAILLGWLMNGIFEVLDRIGIPNIGIAIIFFTIIIYMLMLPIQISQQKSSKLMSVIQPEMQKIQKKYEGKRDQASQMKMQEELSTLYSRYGYSPTGTCLPLLVQMPLLFGLYQVILYIPGYVTKVGAIFTDVASKIVSVSGYDEIIRTFVSDNRVRVALGNEITTEKVIDFLYALKPSQWLKLQDISQFSGFSSEIADTAARSERINSFLTINISDSPWDAVMSSINSIRSGSASG
;
A
#
# COMPACT_ATOMS: atom_id res chain seq x y z
N MET A 1 -7.20 13.16 2.35
CA MET A 1 -8.47 13.22 1.61
C MET A 1 -9.48 12.30 2.29
N PRO A 2 -10.73 12.73 2.51
CA PRO A 2 -11.71 11.96 3.28
C PRO A 2 -12.03 10.58 2.66
N ILE A 3 -12.09 10.49 1.32
CA ILE A 3 -12.37 9.24 0.59
C ILE A 3 -11.28 8.19 0.84
N VAL A 4 -10.01 8.57 0.73
CA VAL A 4 -8.87 7.66 0.97
C VAL A 4 -8.90 7.10 2.39
N ARG A 5 -9.31 7.91 3.38
CA ARG A 5 -9.45 7.46 4.77
C ARG A 5 -10.51 6.37 4.92
N TYR A 6 -11.69 6.55 4.34
CA TYR A 6 -12.76 5.54 4.42
C TYR A 6 -12.36 4.24 3.74
N VAL A 7 -11.73 4.34 2.56
CA VAL A 7 -11.21 3.18 1.86
C VAL A 7 -10.14 2.48 2.70
N ALA A 8 -9.19 3.22 3.28
CA ALA A 8 -8.16 2.65 4.14
C ALA A 8 -8.73 1.93 5.37
N ILE A 9 -9.78 2.47 6.00
CA ILE A 9 -10.43 1.81 7.14
C ILE A 9 -11.06 0.48 6.72
N LEU A 10 -11.79 0.46 5.59
CA LEU A 10 -12.41 -0.76 5.07
C LEU A 10 -11.35 -1.82 4.70
N LEU A 11 -10.29 -1.40 4.00
CA LEU A 11 -9.18 -2.28 3.66
C LEU A 11 -8.41 -2.75 4.90
N GLY A 12 -8.30 -1.90 5.93
CA GLY A 12 -7.69 -2.23 7.21
C GLY A 12 -8.48 -3.29 7.96
N TRP A 13 -9.81 -3.20 7.98
CA TRP A 13 -10.68 -4.24 8.53
C TRP A 13 -10.48 -5.59 7.84
N LEU A 14 -10.41 -5.57 6.50
CA LEU A 14 -10.11 -6.77 5.72
C LEU A 14 -8.72 -7.34 6.08
N MET A 15 -7.69 -6.48 6.14
CA MET A 15 -6.32 -6.89 6.49
C MET A 15 -6.25 -7.49 7.90
N ASN A 16 -6.91 -6.87 8.88
CA ASN A 16 -6.98 -7.38 10.25
C ASN A 16 -7.66 -8.76 10.30
N GLY A 17 -8.79 -8.93 9.60
CA GLY A 17 -9.48 -10.21 9.52
C GLY A 17 -8.61 -11.32 8.91
N ILE A 18 -7.87 -11.01 7.84
CA ILE A 18 -6.94 -11.96 7.22
C ILE A 18 -5.82 -12.32 8.21
N PHE A 19 -5.22 -11.33 8.87
CA PHE A 19 -4.14 -11.56 9.81
C PHE A 19 -4.61 -12.39 11.02
N GLU A 20 -5.81 -12.15 11.54
CA GLU A 20 -6.38 -12.94 12.62
C GLU A 20 -6.60 -14.41 12.23
N VAL A 21 -7.04 -14.67 11.00
CA VAL A 21 -7.17 -16.04 10.49
C VAL A 21 -5.80 -16.72 10.38
N LEU A 22 -4.79 -16.01 9.86
CA LEU A 22 -3.43 -16.53 9.76
C LEU A 22 -2.80 -16.82 11.12
N ASP A 23 -3.01 -15.93 12.10
CA ASP A 23 -2.57 -16.12 13.48
C ASP A 23 -3.22 -17.38 14.11
N ARG A 24 -4.51 -17.61 13.88
CA ARG A 24 -5.21 -18.84 14.34
C ARG A 24 -4.66 -20.12 13.72
N ILE A 25 -4.12 -20.05 12.51
CA ILE A 25 -3.50 -21.18 11.80
C ILE A 25 -2.02 -21.35 12.24
N GLY A 26 -1.49 -20.44 13.06
CA GLY A 26 -0.13 -20.49 13.58
C GLY A 26 0.91 -19.85 12.67
N ILE A 27 0.49 -19.04 11.68
CA ILE A 27 1.38 -18.38 10.71
C ILE A 27 1.15 -16.86 10.75
N PRO A 28 1.43 -16.16 11.86
CA PRO A 28 1.22 -14.71 11.98
C PRO A 28 2.27 -13.94 11.18
N ASN A 29 2.09 -13.88 9.86
CA ASN A 29 3.02 -13.29 8.92
C ASN A 29 2.35 -12.22 8.06
N ILE A 30 2.88 -11.00 8.10
CA ILE A 30 2.31 -9.86 7.38
C ILE A 30 2.44 -10.04 5.87
N GLY A 31 3.55 -10.60 5.37
CA GLY A 31 3.75 -10.86 3.95
C GLY A 31 2.70 -11.81 3.38
N ILE A 32 2.40 -12.89 4.11
CA ILE A 32 1.35 -13.84 3.74
C ILE A 32 -0.03 -13.17 3.80
N ALA A 33 -0.28 -12.32 4.81
CA ALA A 33 -1.53 -11.56 4.91
C ALA A 33 -1.74 -10.66 3.68
N ILE A 34 -0.70 -9.97 3.22
CA ILE A 34 -0.74 -9.13 2.02
C ILE A 34 -1.06 -9.97 0.77
N ILE A 35 -0.47 -11.16 0.62
CA ILE A 35 -0.76 -12.05 -0.51
C ILE A 35 -2.25 -12.42 -0.53
N PHE A 36 -2.81 -12.90 0.58
CA PHE A 36 -4.23 -13.23 0.64
C PHE A 36 -5.13 -12.00 0.42
N PHE A 37 -4.73 -10.85 0.96
CA PHE A 37 -5.42 -9.59 0.73
C PHE A 37 -5.51 -9.27 -0.77
N THR A 38 -4.40 -9.38 -1.50
CA THR A 38 -4.40 -9.12 -2.96
C THR A 38 -5.30 -10.08 -3.74
N ILE A 39 -5.29 -11.37 -3.37
CA ILE A 39 -6.15 -12.39 -4.00
C ILE A 39 -7.63 -12.04 -3.79
N ILE A 40 -8.01 -11.69 -2.56
CA ILE A 40 -9.41 -11.34 -2.22
C ILE A 40 -9.84 -10.07 -2.96
N ILE A 41 -9.02 -9.02 -2.95
CA ILE A 41 -9.33 -7.78 -3.66
C ILE A 41 -9.47 -8.02 -5.16
N TYR A 42 -8.60 -8.83 -5.76
CA TYR A 42 -8.73 -9.20 -7.17
C TYR A 42 -10.01 -9.96 -7.42
N MET A 43 -10.36 -10.95 -6.60
CA MET A 43 -11.60 -11.70 -6.72
C MET A 43 -12.84 -10.81 -6.66
N LEU A 44 -12.86 -9.82 -5.75
CA LEU A 44 -13.94 -8.85 -5.65
C LEU A 44 -14.01 -7.88 -6.85
N MET A 45 -12.86 -7.55 -7.44
CA MET A 45 -12.76 -6.69 -8.62
C MET A 45 -13.01 -7.42 -9.94
N LEU A 46 -12.93 -8.76 -9.99
CA LEU A 46 -13.16 -9.57 -11.20
C LEU A 46 -14.44 -9.21 -11.97
N PRO A 47 -15.65 -9.11 -11.38
CA PRO A 47 -16.86 -8.79 -12.15
C PRO A 47 -16.76 -7.43 -12.85
N ILE A 48 -16.16 -6.45 -12.18
CA ILE A 48 -15.93 -5.10 -12.72
C ILE A 48 -14.91 -5.17 -13.86
N GLN A 49 -13.82 -5.91 -13.69
CA GLN A 49 -12.82 -6.12 -14.74
C GLN A 49 -13.41 -6.82 -15.97
N ILE A 50 -14.25 -7.83 -15.79
CA ILE A 50 -14.93 -8.53 -16.89
C ILE A 50 -15.83 -7.55 -17.66
N SER A 51 -16.57 -6.70 -16.95
CA SER A 51 -17.40 -5.66 -17.59
C SER A 51 -16.56 -4.68 -18.42
N GLN A 52 -15.40 -4.29 -17.93
CA GLN A 52 -14.49 -3.39 -18.67
C GLN A 52 -13.93 -4.05 -19.92
N GLN A 53 -13.49 -5.31 -19.81
CA GLN A 53 -12.97 -6.07 -20.97
C GLN A 53 -14.02 -6.19 -22.08
N LYS A 54 -15.29 -6.41 -21.71
CA LYS A 54 -16.41 -6.39 -22.67
C LYS A 54 -16.54 -5.03 -23.37
N SER A 55 -16.51 -3.93 -22.63
CA SER A 55 -16.57 -2.56 -23.18
C SER A 55 -15.38 -2.26 -24.09
N SER A 56 -14.16 -2.64 -23.72
CA SER A 56 -12.96 -2.47 -24.55
C SER A 56 -13.05 -3.23 -25.87
N LYS A 57 -13.58 -4.47 -25.84
CA LYS A 57 -13.81 -5.24 -27.06
C LYS A 57 -14.86 -4.58 -27.95
N LEU A 58 -15.95 -4.07 -27.38
CA LEU A 58 -16.97 -3.34 -28.14
C LEU A 58 -16.39 -2.06 -28.79
N MET A 59 -15.52 -1.33 -28.08
CA MET A 59 -14.82 -0.17 -28.63
C MET A 59 -13.98 -0.52 -29.86
N SER A 60 -13.30 -1.69 -29.86
CA SER A 60 -12.52 -2.14 -31.03
C SER A 60 -13.40 -2.39 -32.28
N VAL A 61 -14.66 -2.80 -32.08
CA VAL A 61 -15.63 -3.00 -33.16
C VAL A 61 -16.16 -1.66 -33.69
N ILE A 62 -16.36 -0.67 -32.81
CA ILE A 62 -16.88 0.66 -33.15
C ILE A 62 -15.81 1.55 -33.80
N GLN A 63 -14.54 1.33 -33.48
CA GLN A 63 -13.39 2.12 -33.93
C GLN A 63 -13.38 2.44 -35.45
N PRO A 64 -13.61 1.48 -36.38
CA PRO A 64 -13.65 1.79 -37.81
C PRO A 64 -14.79 2.73 -38.21
N GLU A 65 -15.98 2.62 -37.63
CA GLU A 65 -17.10 3.53 -37.91
C GLU A 65 -16.87 4.91 -37.31
N MET A 66 -16.30 4.96 -36.10
CA MET A 66 -15.88 6.19 -35.45
C MET A 66 -14.87 6.96 -36.32
N GLN A 67 -13.89 6.27 -36.92
CA GLN A 67 -12.93 6.88 -37.84
C GLN A 67 -13.59 7.42 -39.11
N LYS A 68 -14.63 6.77 -39.64
CA LYS A 68 -15.38 7.29 -40.81
C LYS A 68 -16.08 8.60 -40.48
N ILE A 69 -16.72 8.70 -39.30
CA ILE A 69 -17.35 9.93 -38.83
C ILE A 69 -16.28 11.02 -38.64
N GLN A 70 -15.17 10.71 -37.97
CA GLN A 70 -14.08 11.68 -37.77
C GLN A 70 -13.53 12.21 -39.11
N LYS A 71 -13.32 11.35 -40.11
CA LYS A 71 -12.89 11.75 -41.46
C LYS A 71 -13.93 12.62 -42.19
N LYS A 72 -15.23 12.36 -42.03
CA LYS A 72 -16.32 13.15 -42.63
C LYS A 72 -16.33 14.62 -42.16
N TYR A 73 -15.83 14.88 -40.97
CA TYR A 73 -15.76 16.21 -40.36
C TYR A 73 -14.32 16.75 -40.25
N GLU A 74 -13.34 16.05 -40.82
CA GLU A 74 -11.95 16.47 -40.81
C GLU A 74 -11.78 17.84 -41.49
N GLY A 75 -11.01 18.73 -40.85
CA GLY A 75 -10.81 20.12 -41.32
C GLY A 75 -11.95 21.09 -41.02
N LYS A 76 -13.12 20.63 -40.54
CA LYS A 76 -14.24 21.51 -40.16
C LYS A 76 -14.10 21.94 -38.71
N ARG A 77 -13.87 23.24 -38.47
CA ARG A 77 -13.66 23.82 -37.14
C ARG A 77 -14.81 24.69 -36.65
N ASP A 78 -15.84 24.87 -37.46
CA ASP A 78 -17.04 25.59 -37.05
C ASP A 78 -17.79 24.82 -35.95
N GLN A 79 -18.38 25.57 -35.01
CA GLN A 79 -19.07 25.02 -33.84
C GLN A 79 -20.21 24.07 -34.25
N ALA A 80 -20.92 24.39 -35.34
CA ALA A 80 -22.02 23.58 -35.85
C ALA A 80 -21.55 22.20 -36.34
N SER A 81 -20.43 22.13 -37.08
CA SER A 81 -19.83 20.88 -37.53
C SER A 81 -19.32 20.02 -36.37
N GLN A 82 -18.73 20.64 -35.34
CA GLN A 82 -18.31 19.91 -34.14
C GLN A 82 -19.50 19.33 -33.37
N MET A 83 -20.59 20.08 -33.23
CA MET A 83 -21.82 19.58 -32.61
C MET A 83 -22.42 18.41 -33.38
N LYS A 84 -22.51 18.51 -34.72
CA LYS A 84 -22.99 17.40 -35.57
C LYS A 84 -22.11 16.16 -35.46
N MET A 85 -20.79 16.33 -35.40
CA MET A 85 -19.87 15.21 -35.20
C MET A 85 -20.12 14.52 -33.86
N GLN A 86 -20.31 15.27 -32.77
CA GLN A 86 -20.62 14.71 -31.45
C GLN A 86 -21.96 13.98 -31.43
N GLU A 87 -22.98 14.51 -32.12
CA GLU A 87 -24.29 13.88 -32.27
C GLU A 87 -24.21 12.54 -33.05
N GLU A 88 -23.49 12.51 -34.17
CA GLU A 88 -23.27 11.26 -34.93
C GLU A 88 -22.49 10.22 -34.11
N LEU A 89 -21.46 10.64 -33.37
CA LEU A 89 -20.73 9.77 -32.47
C LEU A 89 -21.61 9.23 -31.33
N SER A 90 -22.46 10.08 -30.74
CA SER A 90 -23.40 9.69 -29.70
C SER A 90 -24.43 8.68 -30.21
N THR A 91 -24.94 8.90 -31.43
CA THR A 91 -25.87 7.99 -32.11
C THR A 91 -25.19 6.65 -32.40
N LEU A 92 -23.94 6.67 -32.87
CA LEU A 92 -23.12 5.48 -33.09
C LEU A 92 -22.95 4.69 -31.78
N TYR A 93 -22.56 5.34 -30.70
CA TYR A 93 -22.41 4.70 -29.38
C TYR A 93 -23.71 4.07 -28.90
N SER A 94 -24.83 4.78 -29.05
CA SER A 94 -26.16 4.30 -28.67
C SER A 94 -26.60 3.08 -29.48
N ARG A 95 -26.32 3.07 -30.80
CA ARG A 95 -26.62 1.93 -31.69
C ARG A 95 -25.91 0.65 -31.29
N TYR A 96 -24.67 0.78 -30.83
CA TYR A 96 -23.85 -0.35 -30.38
C TYR A 96 -24.00 -0.65 -28.87
N GLY A 97 -24.80 0.14 -28.12
CA GLY A 97 -24.95 -0.01 -26.67
C GLY A 97 -23.66 0.28 -25.89
N TYR A 98 -22.75 1.07 -26.46
CA TYR A 98 -21.47 1.42 -25.84
C TYR A 98 -21.60 2.68 -24.99
N SER A 99 -21.05 2.64 -23.77
CA SER A 99 -20.93 3.82 -22.91
C SER A 99 -19.46 4.26 -22.78
N PRO A 100 -19.09 5.47 -23.26
CA PRO A 100 -17.71 5.96 -23.17
C PRO A 100 -17.25 6.23 -21.73
N THR A 101 -18.16 6.41 -20.77
CA THR A 101 -17.83 6.62 -19.35
C THR A 101 -17.45 5.33 -18.63
N GLY A 102 -17.83 4.16 -19.17
CA GLY A 102 -17.48 2.87 -18.59
C GLY A 102 -15.98 2.56 -18.62
N THR A 103 -15.23 3.21 -19.52
CA THR A 103 -13.80 2.93 -19.75
C THR A 103 -12.88 3.63 -18.76
N CYS A 104 -13.26 4.80 -18.21
CA CYS A 104 -12.44 5.53 -17.23
C CYS A 104 -12.80 5.23 -15.77
N LEU A 105 -13.97 4.65 -15.52
CA LEU A 105 -14.44 4.23 -14.19
C LEU A 105 -13.45 3.33 -13.42
N PRO A 106 -12.82 2.30 -14.01
CA PRO A 106 -11.74 1.55 -13.37
C PRO A 106 -10.66 2.41 -12.75
N LEU A 107 -10.14 3.38 -13.50
CA LEU A 107 -9.00 4.17 -13.07
C LEU A 107 -9.40 5.03 -11.87
N LEU A 108 -10.62 5.57 -11.89
CA LEU A 108 -11.19 6.34 -10.79
C LEU A 108 -11.39 5.51 -9.52
N VAL A 109 -11.71 4.22 -9.63
CA VAL A 109 -11.85 3.32 -8.47
C VAL A 109 -10.49 2.78 -8.01
N GLN A 110 -9.59 2.51 -8.95
CA GLN A 110 -8.26 1.96 -8.70
C GLN A 110 -7.38 2.93 -7.92
N MET A 111 -7.44 4.24 -8.22
CA MET A 111 -6.60 5.25 -7.57
C MET A 111 -6.86 5.35 -6.06
N PRO A 112 -8.12 5.53 -5.58
CA PRO A 112 -8.43 5.47 -4.16
C PRO A 112 -8.05 4.15 -3.49
N LEU A 113 -8.24 3.02 -4.18
CA LEU A 113 -7.87 1.71 -3.65
C LEU A 113 -6.36 1.58 -3.45
N LEU A 114 -5.55 2.07 -4.41
CA LEU A 114 -4.09 2.07 -4.30
C LEU A 114 -3.62 2.95 -3.14
N PHE A 115 -4.13 4.17 -3.02
CA PHE A 115 -3.77 5.05 -1.91
C PHE A 115 -4.22 4.51 -0.56
N GLY A 116 -5.41 3.91 -0.49
CA GLY A 116 -5.92 3.26 0.71
C GLY A 116 -5.04 2.08 1.13
N LEU A 117 -4.68 1.22 0.18
CA LEU A 117 -3.77 0.09 0.43
C LEU A 117 -2.40 0.56 0.90
N TYR A 118 -1.83 1.56 0.22
CA TYR A 118 -0.54 2.14 0.60
C TYR A 118 -0.56 2.66 2.04
N GLN A 119 -1.63 3.35 2.43
CA GLN A 119 -1.83 3.81 3.80
C GLN A 119 -1.94 2.64 4.79
N VAL A 120 -2.69 1.59 4.45
CA VAL A 120 -2.81 0.40 5.30
C VAL A 120 -1.45 -0.27 5.51
N ILE A 121 -0.62 -0.40 4.47
CA ILE A 121 0.69 -1.05 4.54
C ILE A 121 1.70 -0.23 5.35
N LEU A 122 1.69 1.10 5.21
CA LEU A 122 2.60 1.95 5.99
C LEU A 122 2.26 2.01 7.47
N TYR A 123 0.96 1.92 7.80
CA TYR A 123 0.45 2.06 9.16
C TYR A 123 -0.22 0.77 9.65
N ILE A 124 0.33 -0.38 9.27
CA ILE A 124 -0.19 -1.71 9.64
C ILE A 124 -0.50 -1.82 11.14
N PRO A 125 0.36 -1.37 12.07
CA PRO A 125 0.07 -1.43 13.51
C PRO A 125 -1.25 -0.76 13.92
N GLY A 126 -1.64 0.31 13.22
CA GLY A 126 -2.90 1.02 13.47
C GLY A 126 -4.14 0.34 12.87
N TYR A 127 -3.96 -0.56 11.91
CA TYR A 127 -5.06 -1.30 11.27
C TYR A 127 -5.16 -2.75 11.73
N VAL A 128 -4.05 -3.36 12.14
CA VAL A 128 -3.95 -4.75 12.59
C VAL A 128 -3.61 -4.76 14.07
N THR A 129 -4.62 -4.98 14.92
CA THR A 129 -4.52 -4.78 16.37
C THR A 129 -3.45 -5.64 17.02
N LYS A 130 -3.31 -6.90 16.58
CA LYS A 130 -2.28 -7.82 17.10
C LYS A 130 -0.86 -7.36 16.78
N VAL A 131 -0.66 -6.70 15.63
CA VAL A 131 0.65 -6.13 15.26
C VAL A 131 0.92 -4.90 16.12
N GLY A 132 -0.04 -3.99 16.27
CA GLY A 132 0.10 -2.81 17.15
C GLY A 132 0.42 -3.16 18.59
N ALA A 133 -0.20 -4.21 19.12
CA ALA A 133 0.00 -4.68 20.49
C ALA A 133 1.45 -5.09 20.80
N ILE A 134 2.25 -5.48 19.80
CA ILE A 134 3.67 -5.83 19.97
C ILE A 134 4.51 -4.61 20.38
N PHE A 135 4.09 -3.42 19.96
CA PHE A 135 4.83 -2.18 20.15
C PHE A 135 4.27 -1.32 21.28
N THR A 136 3.04 -1.57 21.74
CA THR A 136 2.34 -0.70 22.69
C THR A 136 3.11 -0.49 24.01
N ASP A 137 3.68 -1.55 24.59
CA ASP A 137 4.44 -1.45 25.84
C ASP A 137 5.66 -0.53 25.69
N VAL A 138 6.55 -0.84 24.74
CA VAL A 138 7.74 -0.03 24.44
C VAL A 138 7.36 1.39 24.06
N ALA A 139 6.33 1.59 23.23
CA ALA A 139 5.88 2.92 22.84
C ALA A 139 5.42 3.74 24.04
N SER A 140 4.64 3.15 24.95
CA SER A 140 4.18 3.82 26.17
C SER A 140 5.35 4.23 27.08
N LYS A 141 6.36 3.37 27.21
CA LYS A 141 7.58 3.66 27.97
C LYS A 141 8.38 4.79 27.34
N ILE A 142 8.54 4.80 26.03
CA ILE A 142 9.19 5.90 25.30
C ILE A 142 8.47 7.23 25.53
N VAL A 143 7.13 7.27 25.39
CA VAL A 143 6.34 8.50 25.60
C VAL A 143 6.43 9.01 27.05
N SER A 144 6.71 8.13 28.02
CA SER A 144 6.91 8.53 29.42
C SER A 144 8.26 9.21 29.70
N VAL A 145 9.22 9.13 28.76
CA VAL A 145 10.54 9.76 28.90
C VAL A 145 10.45 11.25 28.57
N SER A 146 10.93 12.11 29.47
CA SER A 146 11.00 13.55 29.21
C SER A 146 11.83 13.87 27.97
N GLY A 147 11.25 14.63 27.02
CA GLY A 147 11.90 15.00 25.76
C GLY A 147 11.96 13.89 24.71
N TYR A 148 11.13 12.84 24.83
CA TYR A 148 11.08 11.74 23.86
C TYR A 148 10.79 12.21 22.43
N ASP A 149 10.03 13.30 22.27
CA ASP A 149 9.66 13.84 20.97
C ASP A 149 10.89 14.36 20.20
N GLU A 150 11.80 15.06 20.87
CA GLU A 150 13.07 15.51 20.28
C GLU A 150 13.99 14.32 19.99
N ILE A 151 14.07 13.34 20.90
CA ILE A 151 14.86 12.12 20.72
C ILE A 151 14.39 11.37 19.46
N ILE A 152 13.08 11.15 19.31
CA ILE A 152 12.52 10.45 18.15
C ILE A 152 12.75 11.26 16.86
N ARG A 153 12.52 12.58 16.88
CA ARG A 153 12.74 13.43 15.68
C ARG A 153 14.19 13.38 15.21
N THR A 154 15.12 13.50 16.15
CA THR A 154 16.55 13.44 15.88
C THR A 154 16.92 12.06 15.33
N PHE A 155 16.45 10.99 15.98
CA PHE A 155 16.71 9.64 15.54
C PHE A 155 16.18 9.36 14.13
N VAL A 156 14.94 9.79 13.83
CA VAL A 156 14.31 9.63 12.51
C VAL A 156 15.10 10.36 11.44
N SER A 157 15.56 11.59 11.72
CA SER A 157 16.39 12.39 10.82
C SER A 157 17.74 11.72 10.55
N ASP A 158 18.48 11.40 11.61
CA ASP A 158 19.85 10.87 11.53
C ASP A 158 19.92 9.51 10.86
N ASN A 159 18.89 8.68 11.08
CA ASN A 159 18.82 7.33 10.54
C ASN A 159 17.95 7.20 9.29
N ARG A 160 17.41 8.32 8.78
CA ARG A 160 16.54 8.38 7.58
C ARG A 160 15.37 7.39 7.64
N VAL A 161 14.73 7.30 8.81
CA VAL A 161 13.57 6.41 9.02
C VAL A 161 12.37 6.95 8.24
N ARG A 162 11.69 6.08 7.49
CA ARG A 162 10.55 6.47 6.65
C ARG A 162 9.25 6.44 7.45
N VAL A 163 9.00 7.49 8.25
CA VAL A 163 7.78 7.64 9.04
C VAL A 163 7.29 9.08 9.07
N ALA A 164 5.97 9.28 9.09
CA ALA A 164 5.36 10.60 9.25
C ALA A 164 4.94 10.84 10.71
N LEU A 165 5.75 11.62 11.44
CA LEU A 165 5.53 11.92 12.86
C LEU A 165 4.48 13.03 13.11
N GLY A 166 4.32 13.96 12.17
CA GLY A 166 3.46 15.14 12.38
C GLY A 166 4.01 16.14 13.41
N ASN A 167 3.14 17.03 13.88
CA ASN A 167 3.50 18.08 14.86
C ASN A 167 3.53 17.54 16.29
N GLU A 168 2.57 16.67 16.64
CA GLU A 168 2.48 16.01 17.93
C GLU A 168 2.80 14.52 17.76
N ILE A 169 3.71 14.00 18.59
CA ILE A 169 4.13 12.60 18.54
C ILE A 169 3.35 11.83 19.60
N THR A 170 2.19 11.29 19.24
CA THR A 170 1.38 10.46 20.15
C THR A 170 1.94 9.04 20.27
N THR A 171 1.42 8.23 21.20
CA THR A 171 1.79 6.81 21.33
C THR A 171 1.60 6.05 20.02
N GLU A 172 0.54 6.32 19.26
CA GLU A 172 0.33 5.71 17.94
C GLU A 172 1.44 6.08 16.95
N LYS A 173 1.95 7.32 17.01
CA LYS A 173 3.08 7.76 16.19
C LYS A 173 4.40 7.13 16.61
N VAL A 174 4.58 6.87 17.90
CA VAL A 174 5.73 6.09 18.38
C VAL A 174 5.62 4.64 17.91
N ILE A 175 4.42 4.03 17.94
CA ILE A 175 4.19 2.68 17.39
C ILE A 175 4.51 2.65 15.88
N ASP A 176 4.01 3.61 15.10
CA ASP A 176 4.31 3.74 13.66
C ASP A 176 5.82 3.87 13.42
N PHE A 177 6.51 4.67 14.25
CA PHE A 177 7.96 4.85 14.20
C PHE A 177 8.70 3.54 14.47
N LEU A 178 8.36 2.83 15.56
CA LEU A 178 8.98 1.57 15.93
C LEU A 178 8.79 0.51 14.85
N TYR A 179 7.59 0.41 14.28
CA TYR A 179 7.32 -0.52 13.19
C TYR A 179 8.14 -0.23 11.92
N ALA A 180 8.46 1.03 11.66
CA ALA A 180 9.26 1.44 10.50
C ALA A 180 10.78 1.19 10.66
N LEU A 181 11.24 0.73 11.83
CA LEU A 181 12.66 0.51 12.09
C LEU A 181 13.19 -0.77 11.44
N LYS A 182 14.33 -0.63 10.76
CA LYS A 182 15.13 -1.75 10.26
C LYS A 182 15.89 -2.44 11.41
N PRO A 183 16.28 -3.72 11.26
CA PRO A 183 17.03 -4.45 12.29
C PRO A 183 18.27 -3.71 12.83
N SER A 184 19.04 -3.05 11.95
CA SER A 184 20.22 -2.27 12.37
C SER A 184 19.88 -0.99 13.14
N GLN A 185 18.69 -0.43 12.93
CA GLN A 185 18.23 0.77 13.63
C GLN A 185 17.71 0.43 15.03
N TRP A 186 17.15 -0.77 15.22
CA TRP A 186 16.77 -1.26 16.54
C TRP A 186 17.93 -1.31 17.53
N LEU A 187 19.14 -1.67 17.08
CA LEU A 187 20.35 -1.65 17.91
C LEU A 187 20.69 -0.24 18.37
N LYS A 188 20.68 0.72 17.46
CA LYS A 188 20.93 2.14 17.79
C LYS A 188 19.88 2.72 18.74
N LEU A 189 18.64 2.26 18.64
CA LEU A 189 17.58 2.68 19.56
C LEU A 189 17.84 2.16 20.98
N GLN A 190 18.36 0.93 21.12
CA GLN A 190 18.72 0.35 22.42
C GLN A 190 19.89 1.09 23.07
N ASP A 191 20.81 1.64 22.28
CA ASP A 191 21.99 2.37 22.76
C ASP A 191 21.68 3.77 23.31
N ILE A 192 20.44 4.26 23.17
CA ILE A 192 20.02 5.55 23.71
C ILE A 192 20.01 5.49 25.24
N SER A 193 20.84 6.31 25.89
CA SER A 193 21.04 6.26 27.35
C SER A 193 19.73 6.47 28.14
N GLN A 194 18.84 7.31 27.62
CA GLN A 194 17.52 7.57 28.20
C GLN A 194 16.57 6.35 28.15
N PHE A 195 16.85 5.36 27.30
CA PHE A 195 16.05 4.13 27.15
C PHE A 195 16.68 2.91 27.85
N SER A 196 17.81 3.10 28.54
CA SER A 196 18.54 2.03 29.24
C SER A 196 17.69 1.24 30.23
N GLY A 197 16.67 1.86 30.85
CA GLY A 197 15.78 1.21 31.81
C GLY A 197 14.80 0.18 31.24
N PHE A 198 14.67 0.09 29.91
CA PHE A 198 13.77 -0.86 29.22
C PHE A 198 14.38 -1.39 27.90
N SER A 199 15.71 -1.46 27.84
CA SER A 199 16.44 -1.92 26.65
C SER A 199 16.14 -3.38 26.30
N SER A 200 15.90 -4.23 27.30
CA SER A 200 15.45 -5.62 27.10
C SER A 200 14.12 -5.70 26.36
N GLU A 201 13.17 -4.84 26.70
CA GLU A 201 11.86 -4.81 26.07
C GLU A 201 11.95 -4.28 24.65
N ILE A 202 12.84 -3.32 24.38
CA ILE A 202 13.15 -2.88 23.02
C ILE A 202 13.71 -4.06 22.21
N ALA A 203 14.63 -4.84 22.77
CA ALA A 203 15.22 -6.00 22.10
C ALA A 203 14.18 -7.10 21.82
N ASP A 204 13.32 -7.41 22.80
CA ASP A 204 12.23 -8.38 22.65
C ASP A 204 11.20 -7.94 21.60
N THR A 205 10.84 -6.66 21.59
CA THR A 205 9.95 -6.09 20.57
C THR A 205 10.61 -6.13 19.19
N ALA A 206 11.90 -5.84 19.07
CA ALA A 206 12.65 -5.96 17.82
C ALA A 206 12.60 -7.40 17.27
N ALA A 207 12.89 -8.39 18.12
CA ALA A 207 12.85 -9.80 17.74
C ALA A 207 11.43 -10.28 17.34
N ARG A 208 10.39 -9.79 18.03
CA ARG A 208 8.99 -10.06 17.67
C ARG A 208 8.61 -9.41 16.34
N SER A 209 9.03 -8.16 16.12
CA SER A 209 8.82 -7.44 14.86
C SER A 209 9.45 -8.16 13.68
N GLU A 210 10.68 -8.67 13.84
CA GLU A 210 11.37 -9.42 12.80
C GLU A 210 10.59 -10.67 12.36
N ARG A 211 10.06 -11.45 13.31
CA ARG A 211 9.32 -12.69 12.99
C ARG A 211 8.03 -12.45 12.20
N ILE A 212 7.32 -11.35 12.46
CA ILE A 212 6.08 -11.03 11.75
C ILE A 212 6.33 -10.40 10.38
N ASN A 213 7.49 -9.76 10.21
CA ASN A 213 7.89 -9.05 9.00
C ASN A 213 8.81 -9.86 8.08
N SER A 214 9.36 -10.99 8.54
CA SER A 214 10.17 -11.89 7.71
C SER A 214 9.28 -12.69 6.77
N PHE A 215 9.35 -12.44 5.45
CA PHE A 215 8.70 -13.26 4.44
C PHE A 215 9.76 -13.96 3.58
N LEU A 216 9.75 -15.30 3.58
CA LEU A 216 10.82 -16.12 2.98
C LEU A 216 12.19 -15.75 3.56
N THR A 217 13.07 -15.15 2.76
CA THR A 217 14.42 -14.68 3.15
C THR A 217 14.50 -13.16 3.26
N ILE A 218 13.36 -12.47 3.16
CA ILE A 218 13.29 -11.02 2.98
C ILE A 218 12.53 -10.40 4.15
N ASN A 219 13.11 -9.37 4.77
CA ASN A 219 12.38 -8.55 5.74
C ASN A 219 11.61 -7.45 4.99
N ILE A 220 10.29 -7.37 5.22
CA ILE A 220 9.41 -6.41 4.55
C ILE A 220 9.71 -4.96 4.98
N SER A 221 10.37 -4.74 6.11
CA SER A 221 10.83 -3.41 6.52
C SER A 221 11.99 -2.88 5.66
N ASP A 222 12.68 -3.76 4.93
CA ASP A 222 13.73 -3.36 3.99
C ASP A 222 13.11 -2.91 2.65
N SER A 223 13.80 -2.01 1.94
CA SER A 223 13.29 -1.58 0.64
C SER A 223 13.24 -2.79 -0.30
N PRO A 224 12.22 -2.94 -1.17
CA PRO A 224 12.14 -4.05 -2.11
C PRO A 224 13.40 -4.23 -2.97
N TRP A 225 14.05 -3.12 -3.32
CA TRP A 225 15.31 -3.15 -4.06
C TRP A 225 16.49 -3.67 -3.23
N ASP A 226 16.54 -3.34 -1.94
CA ASP A 226 17.57 -3.84 -1.00
C ASP A 226 17.46 -5.37 -0.87
N ALA A 227 16.22 -5.87 -0.82
CA ALA A 227 15.91 -7.30 -0.75
C ALA A 227 16.24 -8.08 -2.04
N VAL A 228 15.98 -7.48 -3.20
CA VAL A 228 16.36 -8.07 -4.50
C VAL A 228 17.88 -8.09 -4.62
N MET A 229 18.57 -7.02 -4.22
CA MET A 229 20.03 -6.94 -4.30
C MET A 229 20.70 -7.92 -3.31
N SER A 230 20.18 -8.06 -2.09
CA SER A 230 20.68 -9.04 -1.12
C SER A 230 20.49 -10.48 -1.61
N SER A 231 19.34 -10.78 -2.23
CA SER A 231 19.05 -12.09 -2.82
C SER A 231 19.97 -12.39 -4.01
N ILE A 232 20.17 -11.43 -4.93
CA ILE A 232 21.11 -11.57 -6.07
C ILE A 232 22.55 -11.78 -5.57
N ASN A 233 22.97 -11.03 -4.55
CA ASN A 233 24.30 -11.18 -3.97
C ASN A 233 24.48 -12.53 -3.28
N SER A 234 23.47 -13.06 -2.60
CA SER A 234 23.50 -14.40 -1.99
C SER A 234 23.61 -15.54 -3.02
N ILE A 235 23.00 -15.37 -4.21
CA ILE A 235 23.11 -16.32 -5.32
C ILE A 235 24.51 -16.26 -5.95
N ARG A 236 25.07 -15.05 -6.11
CA ARG A 236 26.44 -14.87 -6.63
C ARG A 236 27.53 -15.35 -5.66
N SER A 237 27.33 -15.25 -4.35
CA SER A 237 28.28 -15.79 -3.37
C SER A 237 28.18 -17.32 -3.26
N GLY A 238 27.00 -17.91 -3.52
CA GLY A 238 26.82 -19.35 -3.60
C GLY A 238 27.41 -20.01 -4.87
N SER A 239 27.67 -19.25 -5.94
CA SER A 239 28.32 -19.77 -7.16
C SER A 239 29.85 -19.66 -7.14
N ALA A 240 30.45 -19.17 -6.05
CA ALA A 240 31.90 -19.03 -5.89
C ALA A 240 32.52 -20.10 -4.97
N SER A 241 31.70 -21.03 -4.44
CA SER A 241 32.14 -22.13 -3.57
C SER A 241 31.72 -23.50 -4.11
N GLY A 242 31.88 -23.71 -5.43
CA GLY A 242 31.73 -24.99 -6.12
C GLY A 242 32.94 -25.26 -7.00
#